data_AF-A0A4R8EIT2-F1
#
_entry.id   AF-A0A4R8EIT2-F1
#
_cell.length_a   1.000
_cell.length_b   1.000
_cell.length_c   1.000
_cell.angle_alpha   90.00
_cell.angle_beta   90.00
_cell.angle_gamma   90.00
#
_symmetry.space_group_name_H-M   'P 1'
#
loop_
_entity.id
_entity.type
_entity.pdbx_description
1 polymer ?
#
loop_
_entity_poly.entity_id
_entity_poly.type
_entity_poly.pdbx_seq_one_letter_code
_entity_poly.pdbx_strand_id
1 'polypeptide(L)' 'MARLSFEKRALLLRTVEAFSVMYDDWETLSAEETQERIGGGDIMVAGLAHVTGFKEEEIISAAVRQAKKR' A
#
# COMPACT_ATOMS: atom_id res chain seq x y z
N MET A 1 13.96 -1.09 -20.30
CA MET A 1 12.91 -0.36 -19.55
C MET A 1 11.78 -1.26 -19.02
N ALA A 2 11.37 -2.34 -19.71
CA ALA A 2 10.28 -3.21 -19.25
C ALA A 2 10.56 -4.01 -17.95
N ARG A 3 11.82 -4.41 -17.69
CA ARG A 3 12.18 -5.16 -16.47
C ARG A 3 12.10 -4.33 -15.20
N LEU A 4 12.61 -3.09 -15.26
CA LEU A 4 12.55 -2.13 -14.15
C LEU A 4 11.11 -1.78 -13.74
N SER A 5 10.16 -1.77 -14.69
CA SER A 5 8.75 -1.53 -14.37
C SER A 5 8.07 -2.73 -13.71
N PHE A 6 8.48 -3.96 -14.05
CA PHE A 6 8.00 -5.17 -13.40
C PHE A 6 8.51 -5.27 -11.95
N GLU A 7 9.81 -5.08 -11.73
CA GLU A 7 10.42 -5.10 -10.39
C GLU A 7 9.84 -4.01 -9.49
N LYS A 8 9.61 -2.79 -10.04
CA LYS A 8 8.93 -1.71 -9.32
C LYS A 8 7.50 -2.08 -8.94
N ARG A 9 6.73 -2.74 -9.81
CA ARG A 9 5.37 -3.19 -9.48
C ARG A 9 5.37 -4.28 -8.40
N ALA A 10 6.30 -5.23 -8.49
CA ALA A 10 6.43 -6.28 -7.48
C ALA A 10 6.79 -5.70 -6.11
N LEU A 11 7.67 -4.69 -6.06
CA LEU A 11 8.00 -3.99 -4.83
C LEU A 11 6.76 -3.27 -4.26
N LEU A 12 5.99 -2.55 -5.08
CA LEU A 12 4.78 -1.86 -4.63
C LEU A 12 3.75 -2.82 -4.01
N LEU A 13 3.57 -4.01 -4.59
CA LEU A 13 2.66 -5.01 -4.02
C LEU A 13 3.14 -5.50 -2.65
N ARG A 14 4.44 -5.80 -2.50
CA ARG A 14 5.02 -6.18 -1.21
C ARG A 14 4.94 -5.06 -0.17
N THR A 15 5.10 -3.81 -0.60
CA THR A 15 4.91 -2.64 0.26
C THR A 15 3.50 -2.60 0.83
N VAL A 16 2.48 -2.89 0.02
CA VAL A 16 1.09 -2.96 0.49
C VAL A 16 0.85 -4.18 1.37
N GLU A 17 1.45 -5.33 1.07
CA GLU A 17 1.36 -6.53 1.93
C GLU A 17 1.91 -6.28 3.34
N ALA A 18 2.87 -5.37 3.52
CA ALA A 18 3.40 -5.04 4.84
C ALA A 18 2.33 -4.49 5.81
N PHE A 19 1.21 -3.97 5.32
CA PHE A 19 0.12 -3.53 6.18
C PHE A 19 -0.57 -4.67 6.93
N SER A 20 -0.62 -5.90 6.39
CA SER A 20 -1.20 -7.05 7.12
C SER A 20 -0.35 -7.52 8.30
N VAL A 21 0.92 -7.09 8.36
CA VAL A 21 1.79 -7.33 9.53
C VAL A 21 1.47 -6.35 10.65
N MET A 22 1.01 -5.14 10.32
CA MET A 22 0.78 -4.05 11.28
C MET A 22 -0.68 -3.93 11.71
N TYR A 23 -1.61 -4.32 10.85
CA TYR A 23 -3.04 -4.19 11.06
C TYR A 23 -3.71 -5.55 10.93
N ASP A 24 -4.16 -6.10 12.06
CA ASP A 24 -4.80 -7.43 12.13
C ASP A 24 -6.06 -7.52 11.26
N ASP A 25 -6.77 -6.40 11.07
CA ASP A 25 -8.00 -6.32 10.29
C ASP A 25 -7.77 -6.02 8.80
N TRP A 26 -6.52 -5.80 8.36
CA TRP A 26 -6.18 -5.28 7.03
C TRP A 26 -6.82 -6.05 5.88
N GLU A 27 -6.86 -7.37 5.99
CA GLU A 27 -7.39 -8.26 4.95
C GLU A 27 -8.91 -8.19 4.81
N THR A 28 -9.59 -7.70 5.84
CA THR A 28 -11.05 -7.56 5.89
C THR A 28 -11.55 -6.17 5.55
N LEU A 29 -10.68 -5.15 5.59
CA LEU A 29 -11.06 -3.78 5.30
C LEU A 29 -11.55 -3.63 3.86
N SER A 30 -12.70 -2.96 3.71
CA SER A 30 -13.18 -2.47 2.43
C SER A 30 -12.26 -1.38 1.87
N ALA A 31 -12.47 -1.01 0.61
CA ALA A 31 -11.67 0.04 -0.02
C ALA A 31 -11.86 1.43 0.63
N GLU A 32 -13.05 1.72 1.15
CA GLU A 32 -13.35 2.97 1.83
C GLU A 32 -12.69 3.01 3.21
N GLU A 33 -12.84 1.94 4.01
CA GLU A 33 -12.18 1.82 5.31
C GLU A 33 -10.64 1.83 5.19
N THR A 34 -10.11 1.22 4.12
CA THR A 34 -8.68 1.29 3.80
C THR A 34 -8.26 2.74 3.56
N GLN A 35 -9.00 3.48 2.73
CA GLN A 35 -8.70 4.88 2.44
C GLN A 35 -8.79 5.76 3.70
N GLU A 36 -9.79 5.53 4.55
CA GLU A 36 -9.95 6.26 5.82
C GLU A 36 -8.78 5.96 6.77
N ARG A 37 -8.39 4.69 6.90
CA ARG A 37 -7.31 4.25 7.79
C ARG A 37 -5.98 4.89 7.43
N ILE A 38 -5.58 4.81 6.15
CA ILE A 38 -4.21 5.15 5.76
C ILE A 38 -4.08 6.46 4.97
N GLY A 39 -5.19 7.01 4.47
CA GLY A 39 -5.17 8.21 3.63
C GLY A 39 -4.93 9.53 4.39
N GLY A 40 -5.04 9.52 5.71
CA GLY A 40 -4.96 10.71 6.57
C GLY A 40 -3.57 11.06 7.10
N GLY A 41 -2.49 10.56 6.50
CA GLY A 41 -1.11 10.77 7.00
C GLY A 41 -0.66 9.69 7.99
N ASP A 42 -1.00 8.45 7.68
CA ASP A 42 -0.57 7.28 8.45
C ASP A 42 0.96 7.13 8.43
N ILE A 43 1.56 6.96 9.62
CA ILE A 43 3.02 6.89 9.78
C ILE A 43 3.64 5.68 9.08
N MET A 44 2.90 4.58 8.92
CA MET A 44 3.36 3.41 8.16
C MET A 44 3.43 3.74 6.69
N VAL A 45 2.47 4.49 6.14
CA VAL A 45 2.54 4.95 4.73
C VAL A 45 3.78 5.80 4.52
N ALA A 46 4.04 6.77 5.40
CA ALA A 46 5.23 7.63 5.31
C ALA A 46 6.54 6.83 5.45
N GLY A 47 6.61 5.90 6.40
CA GLY A 47 7.77 5.03 6.61
C GLY A 47 8.04 4.12 5.41
N LEU A 48 6.99 3.51 4.86
CA LEU A 48 7.09 2.68 3.66
C LEU A 48 7.52 3.50 2.44
N ALA A 49 6.94 4.69 2.23
CA ALA A 49 7.33 5.61 1.17
C ALA A 49 8.83 5.97 1.25
N HIS A 50 9.32 6.27 2.46
CA HIS A 50 10.72 6.57 2.69
C HIS A 50 11.65 5.40 2.33
N VAL A 51 11.33 4.18 2.77
CA VAL A 51 12.19 3.00 2.58
C VAL A 51 12.15 2.50 1.13
N THR A 52 11.00 2.55 0.48
CA THR A 52 10.83 1.97 -0.87
C THR A 52 11.00 2.99 -1.99
N GLY A 53 11.02 4.29 -1.67
CA GLY A 53 11.09 5.38 -2.65
C GLY A 53 9.81 5.57 -3.47
N PHE A 54 8.68 5.03 -3.01
CA PHE A 54 7.37 5.32 -3.60
C PHE A 54 6.82 6.62 -3.02
N LYS A 55 5.92 7.27 -3.76
CA LYS A 55 5.06 8.30 -3.17
C LYS A 55 4.01 7.63 -2.27
N GLU A 56 3.64 8.31 -1.20
CA GLU A 56 2.55 7.88 -0.31
C GLU A 56 1.25 7.62 -1.11
N GLU A 57 0.92 8.50 -2.05
CA GLU A 57 -0.22 8.35 -2.96
C GLU A 57 -0.19 7.06 -3.79
N GLU A 58 1.00 6.61 -4.22
CA GLU A 58 1.16 5.35 -4.98
C GLU A 58 0.83 4.14 -4.09
N ILE A 59 1.27 4.18 -2.83
CA ILE A 59 1.02 3.13 -1.83
C ILE A 59 -0.46 3.11 -1.46
N ILE A 60 -1.04 4.26 -1.11
CA ILE A 60 -2.46 4.40 -0.76
C ILE A 60 -3.33 3.91 -1.92
N SER A 61 -3.05 4.37 -3.14
CA SER A 61 -3.81 3.95 -4.33
C SER A 61 -3.71 2.44 -4.59
N ALA A 62 -2.54 1.84 -4.35
CA ALA A 62 -2.33 0.41 -4.51
C ALA A 62 -3.07 -0.40 -3.43
N ALA A 63 -3.03 0.04 -2.18
CA ALA A 63 -3.76 -0.54 -1.05
C ALA A 63 -5.28 -0.53 -1.28
N VAL A 64 -5.84 0.63 -1.61
CA VAL A 64 -7.27 0.77 -1.92
C VAL A 64 -7.66 -0.10 -3.12
N ARG A 65 -6.81 -0.19 -4.15
CA ARG A 65 -7.08 -1.05 -5.30
C ARG A 65 -7.03 -2.54 -4.94
N GLN A 66 -6.12 -2.94 -4.05
CA GLN A 66 -6.06 -4.32 -3.56
C GLN A 66 -7.33 -4.65 -2.78
N ALA A 67 -7.80 -3.75 -1.91
CA ALA A 67 -9.04 -3.91 -1.17
C ALA A 67 -10.27 -4.08 -2.08
N LYS A 68 -10.33 -3.39 -3.24
CA LYS A 68 -11.41 -3.57 -4.24
C LYS A 68 -11.43 -4.93 -4.95
N LYS A 69 -10.32 -5.68 -4.90
CA LYS A 69 -10.17 -6.95 -5.62
C LYS A 69 -10.32 -8.18 -4.73
N ARG A 70 -10.34 -7.98 -3.41
CA ARG A 70 -10.70 -9.00 -2.42
C ARG A 70 -12.22 -9.18 -2.45
#